data_AF-A0A2V9UBM0-F1
#
_entry.id   AF-A0A2V9UBM0-F1
#
_cell.length_a   1.000
_cell.length_b   1.000
_cell.length_c   1.000
_cell.angle_alpha   90.00
_cell.angle_beta   90.00
_cell.angle_gamma   90.00
#
_symmetry.space_group_name_H-M   'P 1'
#
loop_
_entity.id
_entity.type
_entity.pdbx_description
1 polymer ?
#
loop_
_entity_poly.entity_id
_entity_poly.type
_entity_poly.pdbx_seq_one_letter_code
_entity_poly.pdbx_strand_id
1 'polypeptide(L)' 'FAAYTRSVARLAAIESQITILLPSHNVPFADPIFLLRLATAVEEVNQHKVKSRVTEGHREYTFDGFSLLLSNK' A
#
# COMPACT_ATOMS: atom_id res chain seq x y z
N PHE A 1 -1.89 -10.23 8.19
CA PHE A 1 -1.71 -9.66 6.84
C PHE A 1 -2.81 -10.08 5.85
N ALA A 2 -3.28 -11.34 5.84
CA ALA A 2 -4.29 -11.83 4.88
C ALA A 2 -5.56 -10.98 4.70
N ALA A 3 -6.15 -10.46 5.79
CA ALA A 3 -7.33 -9.59 5.69
C ALA A 3 -7.01 -8.28 4.95
N TYR A 4 -5.85 -7.67 5.24
CA TYR A 4 -5.38 -6.46 4.58
C TYR A 4 -5.13 -6.71 3.08
N THR A 5 -4.48 -7.81 2.72
CA THR A 5 -4.26 -8.22 1.33
C THR A 5 -5.57 -8.35 0.56
N ARG A 6 -6.60 -8.96 1.15
CA ARG A 6 -7.93 -9.06 0.49
C ARG A 6 -8.59 -7.70 0.30
N SER A 7 -8.49 -6.81 1.27
CA SER A 7 -9.05 -5.45 1.16
C SER A 7 -8.36 -4.67 0.04
N VAL A 8 -7.03 -4.71 -0.02
CA VAL A 8 -6.25 -4.04 -1.08
C VAL A 8 -6.58 -4.61 -2.46
N ALA A 9 -6.73 -5.93 -2.59
CA ALA A 9 -7.13 -6.54 -3.86
C ALA A 9 -8.52 -6.04 -4.33
N ARG A 10 -9.47 -5.85 -3.41
CA ARG A 10 -10.79 -5.27 -3.74
C ARG A 10 -10.68 -3.82 -4.21
N LEU A 11 -9.79 -3.03 -3.61
CA LEU A 11 -9.55 -1.64 -4.04
C LEU A 11 -8.88 -1.59 -5.43
N ALA A 12 -7.88 -2.43 -5.66
CA ALA A 12 -7.24 -2.54 -6.97
C ALA A 12 -8.24 -2.90 -8.09
N ALA A 13 -9.23 -3.74 -7.80
CA ALA A 13 -10.25 -4.14 -8.77
C ALA A 13 -11.20 -3.01 -9.21
N ILE A 14 -11.27 -1.90 -8.46
CA ILE A 14 -12.10 -0.74 -8.81
C ILE A 14 -11.28 0.42 -9.40
N GLU A 15 -9.96 0.26 -9.58
CA GLU A 15 -9.06 1.31 -10.05
C GLU A 15 -9.55 1.99 -11.34
N SER A 16 -9.88 1.20 -12.36
CA SER A 16 -10.34 1.71 -13.65
C SER A 16 -11.76 2.30 -13.63
N GLN A 17 -12.48 2.17 -12.51
CA GLN A 17 -13.85 2.66 -12.33
C GLN A 17 -13.91 4.00 -11.60
N ILE A 18 -12.77 4.48 -11.06
CA ILE A 18 -12.68 5.72 -10.32
C ILE A 18 -11.75 6.70 -11.04
N THR A 19 -12.04 7.99 -10.90
CA THR A 19 -11.24 9.07 -11.49
C THR A 19 -10.37 9.79 -10.47
N ILE A 20 -10.70 9.66 -9.18
CA ILE A 20 -10.01 10.35 -8.08
C ILE A 20 -9.81 9.35 -6.94
N LEU A 21 -8.57 9.24 -6.46
CA LEU A 21 -8.24 8.57 -5.21
C LEU A 21 -8.02 9.65 -4.13
N LEU A 22 -8.70 9.53 -2.99
CA LEU A 22 -8.56 10.43 -1.84
C LEU A 22 -7.85 9.69 -0.69
N PRO A 23 -6.55 9.89 -0.49
CA PRO A 23 -5.83 9.28 0.62
C PRO A 23 -6.20 9.90 1.96
N SER A 24 -6.01 9.16 3.04
CA SER A 24 -6.30 9.66 4.39
C SER A 24 -5.38 10.81 4.82
N HIS A 25 -4.13 10.86 4.31
CA HIS A 25 -3.10 11.82 4.73
C HIS A 25 -2.16 12.20 3.57
N ASN A 26 -1.32 13.21 3.81
CA ASN A 26 -0.16 13.66 3.00
C ASN A 26 -0.47 14.38 1.68
N VAL A 27 -1.49 13.96 0.94
CA VAL A 27 -1.85 14.58 -0.34
C VAL A 27 -3.38 14.74 -0.46
N PRO A 28 -3.86 15.80 -1.14
CA PRO A 28 -5.30 16.03 -1.29
C PRO A 28 -5.98 14.99 -2.21
N PHE A 29 -5.26 14.50 -3.22
CA PHE A 29 -5.69 13.42 -4.11
C PHE A 29 -4.47 12.71 -4.69
N ALA A 30 -4.68 11.49 -5.19
CA ALA A 30 -3.69 10.69 -5.89
C ALA A 30 -4.30 10.09 -7.16
N ASP A 31 -3.43 9.59 -8.03
CA ASP A 31 -3.84 8.87 -9.24
C ASP A 31 -4.39 7.47 -8.84
N PRO A 32 -5.54 7.01 -9.38
CA PRO A 32 -6.07 5.67 -9.14
C PRO A 32 -5.06 4.54 -9.35
N ILE A 33 -4.06 4.70 -10.22
CA ILE A 33 -3.00 3.70 -10.47
C ILE A 33 -2.28 3.26 -9.18
N PHE A 34 -2.27 4.12 -8.15
CA PHE A 34 -1.70 3.78 -6.85
C PHE A 34 -2.43 2.61 -6.16
N LEU A 35 -3.68 2.31 -6.49
CA LEU A 35 -4.37 1.12 -5.98
C LEU A 35 -3.76 -0.18 -6.52
N LEU A 36 -3.37 -0.20 -7.80
CA LEU A 36 -2.65 -1.32 -8.39
C LEU A 36 -1.24 -1.44 -7.82
N ARG A 37 -0.51 -0.30 -7.71
CA ARG A 37 0.82 -0.27 -7.09
C ARG A 37 0.79 -0.75 -5.63
N LEU A 38 -0.23 -0.38 -4.88
CA LEU A 38 -0.44 -0.83 -3.50
C LEU A 38 -0.68 -2.34 -3.44
N ALA A 39 -1.46 -2.92 -4.35
CA ALA A 39 -1.66 -4.36 -4.41
C ALA A 39 -0.36 -5.12 -4.68
N THR A 40 0.44 -4.66 -5.65
CA THR A 40 1.77 -5.22 -5.93
C THR A 40 2.68 -5.12 -4.71
N ALA A 41 2.78 -3.95 -4.09
CA ALA A 41 3.59 -3.73 -2.90
C ALA A 41 3.22 -4.67 -1.75
N VAL A 42 1.92 -4.86 -1.50
CA VAL A 42 1.43 -5.79 -0.47
C VAL A 42 1.78 -7.24 -0.80
N GLU A 43 1.70 -7.64 -2.07
CA GLU A 43 2.12 -8.98 -2.49
C GLU A 43 3.63 -9.20 -2.30
N GLU A 44 4.47 -8.23 -2.67
CA GLU A 44 5.91 -8.31 -2.50
C GLU A 44 6.32 -8.40 -1.02
N VAL A 45 5.63 -7.65 -0.14
CA VAL A 45 5.80 -7.77 1.32
C VAL A 45 5.40 -9.16 1.81
N ASN A 46 4.27 -9.70 1.36
CA ASN A 46 3.79 -11.03 1.74
C ASN A 46 4.74 -12.15 1.29
N GLN A 47 5.40 -11.95 0.14
CA GLN A 47 6.39 -12.88 -0.43
C GLN A 47 7.81 -12.66 0.13
N HIS A 48 7.99 -11.75 1.09
CA HIS A 48 9.30 -11.40 1.68
C HIS A 48 10.34 -10.90 0.66
N LYS A 49 9.88 -10.26 -0.43
CA LYS A 49 10.74 -9.73 -1.51
C LYS A 49 11.29 -8.33 -1.23
N VAL A 50 10.74 -7.63 -0.24
CA VAL A 50 11.10 -6.25 0.10
C VAL A 50 11.70 -6.21 1.50
N LYS A 51 12.84 -5.52 1.64
CA LYS A 51 13.44 -5.24 2.95
C LYS A 51 12.67 -4.10 3.63
N SER A 52 12.39 -4.26 4.92
CA SER A 52 11.90 -3.15 5.74
C SER A 52 13.04 -2.47 6.49
N ARG A 53 12.80 -1.22 6.88
CA ARG A 53 13.56 -0.51 7.90
C ARG A 53 12.69 -0.34 9.14
N VAL A 54 13.29 -0.31 10.32
CA VAL A 54 12.56 0.04 11.55
C VAL A 54 12.61 1.55 11.70
N THR A 55 11.44 2.19 11.63
CA THR A 55 11.27 3.64 11.81
C THR A 55 10.25 3.84 12.93
N GLU A 56 10.61 4.54 13.99
CA GLU A 56 9.70 4.86 15.13
C GLU A 56 8.99 3.62 15.72
N GLY A 57 9.66 2.47 15.75
CA GLY A 57 9.09 1.22 16.28
C GLY A 57 8.17 0.46 15.32
N HIS A 58 8.04 0.91 14.07
CA HIS A 58 7.29 0.25 13.00
C HIS A 58 8.21 -0.31 11.92
N ARG A 59 7.77 -1.38 11.23
CA ARG A 59 8.40 -1.85 10.00
C ARG A 59 7.90 -1.01 8.84
N GLU A 60 8.77 -0.20 8.27
CA GLU A 60 8.49 0.62 7.11
C GLU A 60 9.05 -0.05 5.84
N TYR A 61 8.19 -0.18 4.83
CA TYR A 61 8.53 -0.63 3.48
C TYR A 61 8.31 0.53 2.53
N THR A 62 9.35 0.97 1.81
CA THR A 62 9.29 2.14 0.93
C THR A 62 9.15 1.72 -0.52
N PHE A 63 8.24 2.38 -1.23
CA PHE A 63 7.96 2.20 -2.66
C PHE A 63 8.00 3.57 -3.35
N ASP A 64 7.95 3.57 -4.68
CA ASP A 64 7.85 4.82 -5.43
C ASP A 64 6.52 5.54 -5.14
N GLY A 65 6.61 6.68 -4.46
CA GLY A 65 5.48 7.56 -4.15
C GLY A 65 4.70 7.23 -2.87
N PHE A 66 5.01 6.15 -2.15
CA PHE A 66 4.37 5.85 -0.85
C PHE A 66 5.18 4.86 0.00
N SER A 67 4.82 4.70 1.27
CA SER A 67 5.35 3.66 2.14
C SER A 67 4.25 2.92 2.88
N LEU A 68 4.54 1.68 3.28
CA LEU A 68 3.71 0.89 4.17
C LEU A 68 4.34 0.86 5.56
N LEU A 69 3.63 1.42 6.52
CA LEU A 69 4.01 1.38 7.93
C LEU A 69 3.24 0.25 8.63
N LEU A 70 3.92 -0.84 8.97
CA LEU A 70 3.34 -1.99 9.63
C LEU A 70 3.79 -2.08 11.09
N SER A 71 2.93 -2.60 11.95
CA SER A 71 3.31 -2.93 13.33
C SER A 71 4.51 -3.88 13.33
N ASN A 72 5.44 -3.68 14.27
CA ASN A 72 6.61 -4.54 14.44
C ASN A 72 6.28 -5.87 15.16
N LYS A 73 5.04 -6.05 15.62
CA LYS A 73 4.58 -7.32 16.17
C LYS A 73 4.42 -8.40 15.10
#